data_AF-A0A2P5BU68-F1
#
_entry.id   AF-A0A2P5BU68-F1
#
_cell.length_a   1.000
_cell.length_b   1.000
_cell.length_c   1.000
_cell.angle_alpha   90.00
_cell.angle_beta   90.00
_cell.angle_gamma   90.00
#
_symmetry.space_group_name_H-M   'P 1'
#
loop_
_entity.id
_entity.type
_entity.pdbx_description
1 polymer ?
#
loop_
_entity_poly.entity_id
_entity_poly.type
_entity_poly.pdbx_seq_one_letter_code
_entity_poly.pdbx_strand_id
1 'polypeptide(L)'
;PYEILEKVGIIAYKVALPPELSGLHNVFHVSMLRKYVSDPSHVLSQEPLELDPKLNYEEHPVQILDRTEKELRNKKIPLVKVLWRNHSVEEAT
;
A
#
# COMPACT_ATOMS: atom_id res chain seq x y z
N PRO A 1 4.12 -20.91 1.81
CA PRO A 1 3.14 -20.09 2.58
C PRO A 1 3.82 -19.59 3.86
N TYR A 2 3.51 -18.38 4.33
CA TYR A 2 4.13 -17.81 5.53
C TYR A 2 3.35 -18.18 6.80
N GLU A 3 4.08 -18.40 7.88
CA GLU A 3 3.49 -18.64 9.20
C GLU A 3 2.85 -17.36 9.76
N ILE A 4 1.70 -17.47 10.40
CA ILE A 4 1.06 -16.35 11.09
C ILE A 4 1.62 -16.27 12.50
N LEU A 5 2.32 -15.19 12.81
CA LEU A 5 2.90 -14.92 14.12
C LEU A 5 1.85 -14.35 15.10
N GLU A 6 0.99 -13.45 14.61
CA GLU A 6 0.04 -12.72 15.45
C GLU A 6 -1.17 -12.26 14.62
N LYS A 7 -2.34 -12.12 15.26
CA LYS A 7 -3.50 -11.44 14.70
C LYS A 7 -3.54 -9.99 15.21
N VAL A 8 -3.40 -9.02 14.30
CA VAL A 8 -3.41 -7.59 14.60
C VAL A 8 -4.77 -7.00 14.19
N GLY A 9 -5.71 -6.91 15.13
CA GLY A 9 -7.07 -6.43 14.84
C GLY A 9 -7.97 -7.47 14.18
N ILE A 10 -9.05 -7.03 13.53
CA ILE A 10 -10.12 -7.94 13.07
C ILE A 10 -9.67 -8.77 11.84
N ILE A 11 -8.94 -8.14 10.93
CA ILE A 11 -8.63 -8.64 9.59
C ILE A 11 -7.17 -8.43 9.19
N ALA A 12 -6.29 -8.03 10.12
CA ALA A 12 -4.85 -7.94 9.86
C ALA A 12 -4.08 -9.01 10.64
N TYR A 13 -3.03 -9.53 10.01
CA TYR A 13 -2.21 -10.61 10.52
C TYR A 13 -0.74 -10.31 10.30
N LYS A 14 0.06 -10.54 11.33
CA LYS A 14 1.50 -10.50 11.27
C LYS A 14 2.03 -11.86 10.82
N VAL A 15 2.87 -11.88 9.80
CA VAL A 15 3.41 -13.12 9.22
C VAL A 15 4.93 -13.19 9.32
N ALA A 16 5.47 -14.40 9.38
CA ALA A 16 6.90 -14.67 9.33
C ALA A 16 7.40 -14.53 7.89
N LEU A 17 7.77 -13.31 7.52
CA LEU A 17 8.43 -13.04 6.25
C LEU A 17 9.89 -13.53 6.27
N PRO A 18 10.39 -14.06 5.15
CA PRO A 18 11.77 -14.47 5.02
C PRO A 18 12.68 -13.22 4.91
N PRO A 19 13.98 -13.33 5.21
CA PRO A 19 14.90 -12.18 5.29
C PRO A 19 14.96 -11.33 4.01
N GLU A 20 14.75 -11.94 2.85
CA GLU A 20 14.72 -11.30 1.54
C GLU A 20 13.58 -10.28 1.42
N LEU A 21 12.52 -10.42 2.23
CA LEU A 21 11.38 -9.50 2.29
C LEU A 21 11.39 -8.62 3.53
N SER A 22 12.53 -8.50 4.23
CA SER A 22 12.65 -7.69 5.45
C SER A 22 12.33 -6.19 5.25
N GLY A 23 12.41 -5.69 4.01
CA GLY A 23 11.98 -4.34 3.65
C GLY A 23 10.46 -4.13 3.61
N LEU A 24 9.66 -5.20 3.62
CA LEU A 24 8.21 -5.13 3.63
C LEU A 24 7.65 -5.12 5.06
N HIS A 25 6.56 -4.40 5.27
CA HIS A 25 5.80 -4.53 6.51
C HIS A 25 5.23 -5.95 6.61
N ASN A 26 5.51 -6.61 7.73
CA ASN A 26 5.07 -7.99 7.95
C ASN A 26 3.62 -8.11 8.45
N VAL A 27 2.85 -7.03 8.47
CA VAL A 27 1.43 -7.00 8.84
C VAL A 27 0.60 -6.78 7.59
N PHE A 28 -0.21 -7.78 7.24
CA PHE A 28 -1.04 -7.75 6.04
C PHE A 28 -2.52 -7.78 6.40
N HIS A 29 -3.31 -7.01 5.66
CA HIS A 29 -4.75 -7.08 5.70
C HIS A 29 -5.24 -8.26 4.86
N VAL A 30 -5.85 -9.26 5.50
CA VAL A 30 -6.32 -10.49 4.85
C VAL A 30 -7.84 -10.54 4.94
N SER A 31 -8.53 -10.01 3.93
CA SER A 31 -10.00 -9.87 3.95
C SER A 31 -10.79 -11.11 3.52
N MET A 32 -10.17 -12.21 3.08
CA MET A 32 -10.89 -13.39 2.59
C MET A 32 -10.13 -14.69 2.88
N LEU A 33 -10.06 -15.11 4.14
CA LEU A 33 -9.62 -16.47 4.49
C LEU A 33 -10.70 -17.48 4.09
N ARG A 34 -10.73 -17.87 2.81
CA ARG A 34 -11.46 -19.05 2.37
C ARG A 34 -10.68 -20.29 2.77
N LYS A 35 -11.38 -21.40 3.04
CA LYS A 35 -10.74 -22.71 3.23
C LYS A 35 -9.95 -23.03 1.96
N TYR A 36 -8.63 -22.99 2.06
CA TYR A 36 -7.72 -23.30 0.97
C TYR A 36 -7.40 -24.79 0.97
N VAL A 37 -7.46 -25.44 -0.20
CA VAL A 37 -6.99 -26.81 -0.41
C VAL A 37 -5.61 -26.72 -1.02
N SER A 38 -4.62 -27.31 -0.35
CA SER A 38 -3.22 -27.22 -0.78
C SER A 38 -3.03 -27.91 -2.13
N ASP A 39 -2.63 -27.13 -3.14
CA ASP A 39 -2.24 -27.61 -4.46
C ASP A 39 -0.83 -27.07 -4.78
N PRO A 40 0.15 -27.93 -5.13
CA PRO A 40 1.48 -27.50 -5.52
C PRO A 40 1.51 -26.51 -6.69
N SER A 41 0.54 -26.56 -7.60
CA SER A 41 0.45 -25.66 -8.76
C SER A 41 0.14 -24.20 -8.39
N HIS A 42 -0.44 -23.97 -7.21
CA HIS A 42 -0.69 -22.61 -6.69
C HIS A 42 0.54 -22.00 -5.99
N VAL A 43 1.60 -22.77 -5.79
CA VAL A 43 2.83 -22.28 -5.16
C VAL A 43 3.64 -21.52 -6.21
N LEU A 44 3.62 -20.20 -6.11
CA LEU A 44 4.48 -19.34 -6.91
C LEU A 44 5.93 -19.44 -6.41
N SER A 45 6.88 -19.55 -7.35
CA SER A 45 8.30 -19.40 -7.05
C SER A 45 8.53 -17.99 -6.52
N GLN A 46 9.20 -17.88 -5.38
CA GLN A 46 9.63 -16.60 -4.84
C GLN A 46 10.87 -16.17 -5.62
N GLU A 47 10.71 -15.23 -6.54
CA GLU A 47 11.85 -14.57 -7.15
C GLU A 47 12.50 -13.62 -6.13
N PRO A 48 13.84 -13.53 -6.07
CA PRO A 48 14.50 -12.54 -5.23
C PRO A 48 14.03 -11.15 -5.67
N LEU A 49 13.32 -10.45 -4.78
CA LEU A 49 13.00 -9.04 -4.97
C LEU A 49 14.23 -8.24 -4.57
N GLU A 50 15.07 -7.89 -5.55
CA GLU A 50 16.14 -6.91 -5.35
C GLU A 50 15.52 -5.51 -5.21
N LEU A 51 15.16 -5.16 -3.99
CA LEU A 51 14.77 -3.79 -3.64
C LEU A 51 16.04 -2.99 -3.37
N ASP A 52 16.30 -1.97 -4.18
CA ASP A 52 17.39 -1.03 -3.91
C ASP A 52 17.07 -0.27 -2.61
N PRO A 53 17.91 -0.34 -1.56
CA PRO A 53 17.69 0.40 -0.32
C PRO A 53 17.72 1.93 -0.50
N LYS A 54 18.20 2.42 -1.66
CA LYS A 54 18.17 3.84 -2.05
C LYS A 54 17.02 4.18 -2.99
N LEU A 55 16.10 3.24 -3.26
CA LEU A 55 14.96 3.47 -4.12
C LEU A 55 14.11 4.60 -3.55
N ASN A 56 14.23 5.79 -4.14
CA ASN A 56 13.38 6.93 -3.84
C ASN A 56 12.22 6.92 -4.82
N TYR A 57 11.00 7.08 -4.28
CA TYR A 57 9.82 7.24 -5.08
C TYR A 57 9.56 8.72 -5.34
N GLU A 58 9.84 9.19 -6.55
CA GLU A 58 9.60 10.58 -6.93
C GLU A 58 8.20 10.78 -7.52
N GLU A 59 7.31 11.36 -6.73
CA GLU A 59 6.02 11.83 -7.21
C GLU A 59 6.17 13.14 -7.97
N HIS A 60 5.61 13.17 -9.18
CA HIS A 60 5.58 14.37 -10.01
C HIS A 60 4.13 14.81 -10.20
N PRO A 61 3.80 16.08 -9.91
CA PRO A 61 2.48 16.61 -10.17
C PRO A 61 2.28 16.71 -11.68
N VAL A 62 1.20 16.15 -12.18
CA VAL A 62 0.83 16.15 -13.61
C VAL A 62 -0.10 17.30 -13.91
N GLN A 63 -1.16 17.44 -13.12
CA GLN A 63 -2.24 18.37 -13.40
C GLN A 63 -3.00 18.74 -12.14
N ILE A 64 -3.49 19.98 -12.07
CA ILE A 64 -4.50 20.37 -11.09
C ILE A 64 -5.88 20.01 -11.66
N LEU A 65 -6.58 19.12 -10.98
CA LEU A 65 -7.91 18.65 -11.36
C LEU A 65 -9.02 19.58 -10.90
N ASP A 66 -8.86 20.18 -9.71
CA ASP A 66 -9.90 21.01 -9.10
C ASP A 66 -9.34 22.05 -8.13
N ARG A 67 -10.15 23.06 -7.80
CA ARG A 67 -9.84 24.10 -6.81
C ARG A 67 -11.06 24.34 -5.92
N THR A 68 -10.86 24.28 -4.62
CA THR A 68 -11.93 24.48 -3.62
C THR A 68 -11.51 25.49 -2.56
N GLU A 69 -12.47 26.15 -1.90
CA GLU A 69 -12.17 26.99 -0.73
C GLU A 69 -12.52 26.25 0.56
N LYS A 70 -11.56 26.21 1.49
CA LYS A 70 -11.79 25.74 2.84
C LYS A 70 -12.06 26.91 3.77
N GLU A 71 -13.27 26.98 4.30
CA GLU A 71 -13.59 27.91 5.38
C GLU A 71 -13.07 27.39 6.72
N LEU A 72 -12.27 28.22 7.38
CA LEU A 72 -11.84 28.05 8.76
C LEU A 72 -12.53 29.10 9.63
N ARG A 73 -12.42 28.96 10.96
CA ARG A 73 -13.10 29.82 11.94
C ARG A 73 -12.89 31.34 11.72
N ASN A 74 -11.76 31.74 11.15
CA ASN A 74 -11.38 33.14 10.96
C ASN A 74 -10.81 33.47 9.57
N LYS A 75 -10.76 32.51 8.63
CA LYS A 75 -10.19 32.74 7.29
C LYS A 75 -10.70 31.72 6.28
N LYS A 76 -10.66 32.08 5.00
CA LYS A 76 -10.84 31.14 3.88
C LYS A 76 -9.49 30.87 3.23
N ILE A 77 -9.23 29.62 2.85
CA ILE A 77 -7.97 29.21 2.21
C ILE A 77 -8.29 28.43 0.93
N PRO A 78 -7.70 28.78 -0.23
CA PRO A 78 -7.84 27.98 -1.44
C PRO A 78 -7.05 26.67 -1.30
N LEU A 79 -7.68 25.57 -1.71
CA LEU A 79 -7.12 24.24 -1.86
C LEU A 79 -7.14 23.85 -3.34
N VAL A 80 -6.20 23.00 -3.73
CA VAL A 80 -6.13 22.45 -5.09
C VAL A 80 -6.05 20.93 -4.99
N LYS A 81 -6.73 20.23 -5.90
CA LYS A 81 -6.63 18.78 -6.06
C LYS A 81 -5.63 18.48 -7.17
N VAL A 82 -4.57 17.75 -6.88
CA VAL A 82 -3.42 17.48 -7.75
C VAL A 82 -3.42 16.01 -8.15
N LEU A 83 -3.34 15.75 -9.45
CA LEU A 83 -3.06 14.44 -10.03
C LEU A 83 -1.55 14.20 -10.03
N TRP A 84 -1.12 13.07 -9.47
CA TRP A 84 0.27 12.63 -9.45
C TRP A 84 0.52 11.59 -10.55
N ARG A 85 1.74 11.56 -11.11
CA ARG A 85 2.08 10.76 -12.31
C ARG A 85 1.69 9.28 -12.24
N ASN A 86 1.80 8.68 -11.06
CA ASN A 86 1.59 7.25 -10.86
C ASN A 86 0.26 6.95 -10.15
N HIS A 87 -0.61 7.95 -9.98
CA HIS A 87 -1.86 7.86 -9.23
C HIS A 87 -3.04 7.97 -10.19
N SER A 88 -4.12 7.27 -9.87
CA SER A 88 -5.40 7.44 -10.55
C SER A 88 -6.07 8.77 -10.14
N VAL A 89 -7.09 9.17 -10.90
CA VAL A 89 -7.91 10.36 -10.61
C VAL A 89 -8.63 10.23 -9.26
N GLU A 90 -8.94 9.00 -8.85
CA GLU A 90 -9.56 8.69 -7.55
C GLU A 90 -8.57 8.93 -6.40
N GLU A 91 -7.28 8.70 -6.63
CA GLU A 91 -6.18 8.85 -5.68
C GLU A 91 -5.54 10.25 -5.68
N ALA A 92 -6.01 11.16 -6.54
CA ALA A 92 -5.53 12.54 -6.58
C ALA A 92 -5.84 13.27 -5.25
N THR A 93 -4.89 14.08 -4.80
CA THR A 93 -4.87 14.68 -3.45
C THR A 93 -4.93 16.20 -3.47
#